data_AF-A0A4Q2XP91-F1
#
_entry.id   AF-A0A4Q2XP91-F1
#
_cell.length_a   1.000
_cell.length_b   1.000
_cell.length_c   1.000
_cell.angle_alpha   90.00
_cell.angle_beta   90.00
_cell.angle_gamma   90.00
#
_symmetry.space_group_name_H-M   'P 1'
#
loop_
_entity.id
_entity.type
_entity.pdbx_description
1 polymer ?
#
loop_
_entity_poly.entity_id
_entity_poly.type
_entity_poly.pdbx_seq_one_letter_code
_entity_poly.pdbx_strand_id
1 'polypeptide(L)'
;MSADLWKRIQSHVGVVADGVPGPRTAAAVAEKLGLATSPAPSSSGIDSRSEKNILTLLPKAQTAAREWLAECLAEGIDVKIICGTRTYSEQAKLYAQGRTAPGSKVTNAQPGYSWHNFGIAWDFVVFD
;
A
#
# COMPACT_ATOMS: atom_id res chain seq x y z
N MET A 1 6.06 18.76 -16.72
CA MET A 1 5.43 18.39 -18.00
C MET A 1 3.97 18.04 -17.75
N SER A 2 3.05 18.30 -18.69
CA SER A 2 1.62 17.98 -18.52
C SER A 2 1.32 16.49 -18.73
N ALA A 3 0.22 16.01 -18.15
CA ALA A 3 -0.28 14.64 -18.40
C ALA A 3 -0.54 14.41 -19.90
N ASP A 4 -1.01 15.41 -20.63
CA ASP A 4 -1.25 15.33 -22.07
C ASP A 4 0.05 15.12 -22.88
N LEU A 5 1.14 15.76 -22.45
CA LEU A 5 2.44 15.54 -23.08
C LEU A 5 2.95 14.12 -22.82
N TRP A 6 2.75 13.59 -21.60
CA TRP A 6 3.10 12.21 -21.28
C TRP A 6 2.27 11.19 -22.05
N LYS A 7 0.96 11.40 -22.21
CA LYS A 7 0.12 10.54 -23.06
C LYS A 7 0.62 10.49 -24.50
N ARG A 8 1.05 11.64 -25.05
CA ARG A 8 1.62 11.72 -26.39
C ARG A 8 2.94 10.96 -26.49
N ILE A 9 3.85 11.12 -25.51
CA ILE A 9 5.12 10.39 -25.46
C ILE A 9 4.85 8.88 -25.38
N GLN A 10 4.03 8.44 -24.42
CA GLN A 10 3.68 7.04 -24.21
C GLN A 10 3.06 6.41 -25.46
N SER A 11 2.11 7.11 -26.08
CA SER A 11 1.49 6.67 -27.34
C SER A 11 2.51 6.57 -28.46
N HIS A 12 3.43 7.53 -28.56
CA HIS A 12 4.46 7.57 -29.61
C HIS A 12 5.45 6.41 -29.50
N VAL A 13 5.83 6.01 -28.28
CA VAL A 13 6.74 4.87 -28.05
C VAL A 13 6.02 3.52 -27.95
N GLY A 14 4.69 3.50 -28.04
CA GLY A 14 3.88 2.27 -28.01
C GLY A 14 3.77 1.61 -26.64
N VAL A 15 3.66 2.41 -25.57
CA VAL A 15 3.33 1.95 -24.20
C VAL A 15 1.95 2.47 -23.78
N VAL A 16 1.43 1.99 -22.65
CA VAL A 16 0.14 2.43 -22.11
C VAL A 16 0.15 3.95 -21.88
N ALA A 17 -0.81 4.65 -22.51
CA ALA A 17 -0.88 6.11 -22.52
C ALA A 17 -1.82 6.67 -21.44
N ASP A 18 -1.46 6.44 -20.17
CA ASP A 18 -2.22 6.93 -19.01
C ASP A 18 -1.87 8.38 -18.60
N GLY A 19 -0.76 8.92 -19.10
CA GLY A 19 -0.23 10.23 -18.76
C GLY A 19 0.56 10.28 -17.46
N VAL A 20 0.84 9.13 -16.83
CA VAL A 20 1.49 9.01 -15.52
C VAL A 20 2.96 8.61 -15.70
N PRO A 21 3.92 9.49 -15.36
CA PRO A 21 5.35 9.22 -15.52
C PRO A 21 5.95 8.52 -14.31
N GLY A 22 5.42 7.34 -13.95
CA GLY A 22 5.96 6.52 -12.87
C GLY A 22 7.22 5.73 -13.27
N PRO A 23 7.92 5.09 -12.32
CA PRO A 23 9.06 4.22 -12.58
C PRO A 23 8.76 3.12 -13.63
N ARG A 24 7.58 2.48 -13.57
CA ARG A 24 7.17 1.51 -14.61
C ARG A 24 7.05 2.13 -16.00
N THR A 25 6.44 3.32 -16.09
CA THR A 25 6.35 4.06 -17.36
C THR A 25 7.73 4.41 -17.87
N ALA A 26 8.62 4.90 -17.00
CA ALA A 26 9.99 5.23 -17.37
C ALA A 26 10.76 3.99 -17.87
N ALA A 27 10.62 2.85 -17.20
CA ALA A 27 11.24 1.59 -17.61
C ALA A 27 10.70 1.10 -18.96
N ALA A 28 9.38 1.12 -19.16
CA ALA A 28 8.75 0.70 -20.42
C ALA A 28 9.13 1.62 -21.59
N VAL A 29 9.19 2.94 -21.35
CA VAL A 29 9.67 3.92 -22.33
C VAL A 29 11.15 3.68 -22.66
N ALA A 30 12.00 3.46 -21.65
CA ALA A 30 13.42 3.18 -21.84
C ALA A 30 13.66 1.90 -22.64
N GLU A 31 12.91 0.83 -22.35
CA GLU A 31 12.95 -0.43 -23.12
C GLU A 31 12.62 -0.19 -24.59
N LYS A 32 11.52 0.53 -24.87
CA LYS A 32 11.11 0.86 -26.26
C LYS A 32 12.12 1.73 -27.00
N LEU A 33 12.88 2.53 -26.27
CA LEU A 33 13.93 3.39 -26.82
C LEU A 33 15.31 2.72 -26.84
N GLY A 34 15.45 1.48 -26.36
CA GLY A 34 16.74 0.77 -26.29
C GLY A 34 17.73 1.40 -25.30
N LEU A 35 17.23 2.11 -24.29
CA LEU A 35 18.04 2.74 -23.25
C LEU A 35 18.29 1.77 -22.10
N ALA A 36 19.53 1.71 -21.61
CA ALA A 36 19.85 0.95 -20.42
C ALA A 36 19.19 1.60 -19.19
N THR A 37 18.36 0.84 -18.46
CA THR A 37 17.83 1.26 -17.17
C THR A 37 18.75 0.78 -16.05
N SER A 38 19.16 1.67 -15.14
CA SER A 38 19.68 1.21 -13.85
C SER A 38 18.56 0.49 -13.09
N PRO A 39 18.82 -0.66 -12.45
CA PRO A 39 17.83 -1.30 -11.60
C PRO A 39 17.40 -0.31 -10.51
N ALA A 40 16.09 -0.26 -10.22
CA ALA A 40 15.58 0.48 -9.08
C ALA A 40 16.35 0.09 -7.81
N PRO A 41 16.60 1.02 -6.88
CA PRO A 41 17.25 0.69 -5.62
C PRO A 41 16.48 -0.47 -4.97
N SER A 42 17.19 -1.58 -4.71
CA SER A 42 16.62 -2.73 -4.01
C SER A 42 16.31 -2.33 -2.58
N SER A 43 15.09 -1.86 -2.33
CA SER A 43 14.59 -1.68 -0.97
C SER A 43 14.54 -3.05 -0.32
N SER A 44 15.42 -3.22 0.65
CA SER A 44 15.69 -4.43 1.41
C SER A 44 14.45 -4.99 2.11
N GLY A 45 13.77 -5.93 1.46
CA GLY A 45 12.76 -6.81 2.07
C GLY A 45 11.56 -6.13 2.74
N ILE A 46 10.62 -6.94 3.21
CA ILE A 46 9.52 -6.46 4.04
C ILE A 46 10.06 -6.23 5.45
N ASP A 47 9.79 -5.05 6.02
CA ASP A 47 10.25 -4.72 7.36
C ASP A 47 9.55 -5.55 8.45
N SER A 48 10.22 -5.73 9.59
CA SER A 48 9.72 -6.59 10.66
C SER A 48 8.40 -6.15 11.29
N ARG A 49 8.06 -4.85 11.27
CA ARG A 49 6.77 -4.34 11.77
C ARG A 49 5.65 -4.71 10.80
N SER A 50 5.87 -4.47 9.51
CA SER A 50 4.90 -4.85 8.49
C SER A 50 4.63 -6.35 8.53
N GLU A 51 5.68 -7.18 8.57
CA GLU A 51 5.52 -8.63 8.60
C GLU A 51 4.75 -9.10 9.84
N LYS A 52 5.01 -8.53 11.02
CA LYS A 52 4.23 -8.85 12.24
C LYS A 52 2.74 -8.56 12.09
N ASN A 53 2.38 -7.43 11.47
CA ASN A 53 0.99 -7.10 11.21
C ASN A 53 0.37 -8.01 10.15
N ILE A 54 1.11 -8.33 9.08
CA ILE A 54 0.68 -9.26 8.04
C ILE A 54 0.35 -10.63 8.64
N LEU A 55 1.20 -11.16 9.53
CA LEU A 55 0.99 -12.47 10.16
C LEU A 55 -0.32 -12.58 10.96
N THR A 56 -0.93 -11.46 11.36
CA THR A 56 -2.23 -11.48 12.04
C THR A 56 -3.40 -11.74 11.09
N LEU A 57 -3.22 -11.56 9.78
CA LEU A 57 -4.27 -11.67 8.76
C LEU A 57 -4.55 -13.13 8.37
N LEU A 58 -5.69 -13.38 7.70
CA LEU A 58 -5.97 -14.66 7.08
C LEU A 58 -4.98 -14.95 5.94
N PRO A 59 -4.60 -16.22 5.67
CA PRO A 59 -3.54 -16.57 4.72
C PRO A 59 -3.66 -15.88 3.34
N LYS A 60 -4.87 -15.83 2.78
CA LYS A 60 -5.09 -15.16 1.49
C LYS A 60 -4.83 -13.65 1.55
N ALA A 61 -5.22 -13.00 2.64
CA ALA A 61 -4.93 -11.58 2.86
C ALA A 61 -3.44 -11.34 3.15
N GLN A 62 -2.74 -12.30 3.76
CA GLN A 62 -1.29 -12.20 3.93
C GLN A 62 -0.56 -12.15 2.60
N THR A 63 -0.91 -13.03 1.66
CA THR A 63 -0.34 -13.03 0.30
C THR A 63 -0.58 -11.69 -0.38
N ALA A 64 -1.84 -11.22 -0.40
CA ALA A 64 -2.19 -9.95 -1.01
C ALA A 64 -1.45 -8.76 -0.38
N ALA A 65 -1.31 -8.72 0.95
CA ALA A 65 -0.60 -7.66 1.63
C ALA A 65 0.91 -7.64 1.31
N ARG A 66 1.56 -8.81 1.21
CA ARG A 66 2.98 -8.91 0.82
C ARG A 66 3.21 -8.51 -0.64
N GLU A 67 2.34 -8.95 -1.55
CA GLU A 67 2.40 -8.56 -2.96
C GLU A 67 2.25 -7.05 -3.12
N TRP A 68 1.20 -6.47 -2.52
CA TRP A 68 0.97 -5.02 -2.53
C TRP A 68 2.16 -4.23 -1.95
N LEU A 69 2.69 -4.65 -0.80
CA LEU A 69 3.82 -3.98 -0.15
C LEU A 69 5.08 -4.05 -1.02
N ALA A 70 5.38 -5.22 -1.60
CA ALA A 70 6.51 -5.39 -2.51
C ALA A 70 6.40 -4.49 -3.74
N GLU A 71 5.18 -4.34 -4.30
CA GLU A 71 4.95 -3.42 -5.41
C GLU A 71 5.19 -1.96 -5.03
N CYS A 72 4.70 -1.49 -3.88
CA CYS A 72 4.96 -0.12 -3.41
C CYS A 72 6.46 0.15 -3.24
N LEU A 73 7.18 -0.79 -2.62
CA LEU A 73 8.61 -0.70 -2.39
C LEU A 73 9.41 -0.70 -3.70
N ALA A 74 9.00 -1.50 -4.69
CA ALA A 74 9.61 -1.51 -6.03
C ALA A 74 9.43 -0.18 -6.78
N GLU A 75 8.36 0.56 -6.51
CA GLU A 75 8.17 1.94 -7.00
C GLU A 75 8.93 3.00 -6.18
N GLY A 76 9.71 2.58 -5.18
CA GLY A 76 10.45 3.49 -4.30
C GLY A 76 9.59 4.20 -3.26
N ILE A 77 8.37 3.71 -2.99
CA ILE A 77 7.50 4.26 -1.96
C ILE A 77 7.80 3.54 -0.64
N ASP A 78 8.47 4.19 0.31
CA ASP A 78 8.68 3.62 1.65
C ASP A 78 7.33 3.60 2.39
N VAL A 79 6.68 2.44 2.41
CA VAL A 79 5.43 2.23 3.14
C VAL A 79 5.60 1.13 4.17
N LYS A 80 4.91 1.28 5.30
CA LYS A 80 4.88 0.24 6.34
C LYS A 80 3.45 -0.05 6.76
N ILE A 81 3.13 -1.32 6.94
CA ILE A 81 1.84 -1.76 7.49
C ILE A 81 1.88 -1.58 9.00
N ILE A 82 0.97 -0.76 9.52
CA ILE A 82 0.94 -0.36 10.93
C ILE A 82 -0.13 -1.07 11.75
N CYS A 83 -1.14 -1.65 11.10
CA CYS A 83 -2.21 -2.41 11.76
C CYS A 83 -2.72 -3.54 10.86
N GLY A 84 -3.00 -4.71 11.46
CA GLY A 84 -3.62 -5.86 10.79
C GLY A 84 -4.96 -6.25 11.44
N THR A 85 -5.10 -7.51 11.86
CA THR A 85 -6.30 -8.02 12.54
C THR A 85 -6.50 -7.36 13.91
N ARG A 86 -7.76 -7.08 14.24
CA ARG A 86 -8.18 -6.52 15.53
C ARG A 86 -9.27 -7.40 16.13
N THR A 87 -9.10 -7.82 17.38
CA THR A 87 -10.14 -8.59 18.08
C THR A 87 -11.39 -7.75 18.34
N TYR A 88 -12.51 -8.41 18.66
CA TYR A 88 -13.76 -7.72 18.98
C TYR A 88 -13.63 -6.88 20.26
N SER A 89 -12.87 -7.37 21.24
CA SER A 89 -12.59 -6.64 22.49
C SER A 89 -11.76 -5.39 22.24
N GLU A 90 -10.73 -5.46 21.41
CA GLU A 90 -9.94 -4.28 21.02
C GLU A 90 -10.80 -3.28 20.23
N GLN A 91 -11.65 -3.74 19.30
CA GLN A 91 -12.58 -2.88 18.59
C GLN A 91 -13.58 -2.21 19.54
N ALA A 92 -14.06 -2.93 20.57
CA ALA A 92 -14.96 -2.37 21.58
C ALA A 92 -14.30 -1.23 22.34
N LYS A 93 -13.02 -1.40 22.72
CA LYS A 93 -12.23 -0.36 23.38
C LYS A 93 -12.07 0.88 22.49
N LEU A 94 -11.78 0.71 21.20
CA LEU A 94 -11.68 1.83 20.25
C LEU A 94 -13.03 2.53 20.03
N TYR A 95 -14.12 1.76 19.92
CA TYR A 95 -15.46 2.31 19.74
C TYR A 95 -15.91 3.13 20.97
N ALA A 96 -15.53 2.69 22.18
CA ALA A 96 -15.83 3.39 23.43
C ALA A 96 -15.18 4.79 23.53
N GLN A 97 -14.02 5.01 22.88
CA GLN A 97 -13.33 6.31 22.94
C GLN A 97 -14.19 7.45 22.39
N GLY A 98 -14.28 8.55 23.15
CA GLY A 98 -15.12 9.70 22.84
C GLY A 98 -16.63 9.42 22.91
N ARG A 99 -17.04 8.28 23.48
CA ARG A 99 -18.43 7.90 23.74
C ARG A 99 -18.63 7.59 25.22
N THR A 100 -18.04 6.49 25.69
CA THR A 100 -18.15 5.98 27.07
C THR A 100 -16.80 5.89 27.76
N ALA A 101 -15.69 6.12 27.04
CA ALA A 101 -14.34 6.28 27.55
C ALA A 101 -13.74 7.61 27.06
N PRO A 102 -12.80 8.22 27.82
CA PRO A 102 -12.08 9.42 27.38
C PRO A 102 -11.34 9.24 26.05
N GLY A 103 -11.01 10.36 25.40
CA GLY A 103 -10.28 10.40 24.14
C GLY A 103 -11.15 10.77 22.94
N SER A 104 -10.51 10.91 21.77
CA SER A 104 -11.20 11.23 20.52
C SER A 104 -11.89 9.99 19.93
N LYS A 105 -13.00 10.19 19.21
CA LYS A 105 -13.63 9.11 18.43
C LYS A 105 -12.71 8.74 17.28
N VAL A 106 -12.07 7.56 17.35
CA VAL A 106 -11.17 7.04 16.29
C VAL A 106 -11.85 6.04 15.36
N THR A 107 -13.07 5.60 15.67
CA THR A 107 -13.85 4.70 14.82
C THR A 107 -15.36 4.92 15.00
N ASN A 108 -16.10 4.59 13.95
CA ASN A 108 -17.56 4.47 13.97
C ASN A 108 -18.05 3.02 13.94
N ALA A 109 -17.16 2.04 13.74
CA ALA A 109 -17.52 0.64 13.68
C ALA A 109 -17.60 0.03 15.09
N GLN A 110 -18.72 -0.62 15.39
CA GLN A 110 -18.88 -1.47 16.58
C GLN A 110 -18.07 -2.78 16.44
N PRO A 111 -17.85 -3.54 17.53
CA PRO A 111 -17.28 -4.88 17.44
C PRO A 111 -18.05 -5.77 16.46
N GLY A 112 -17.35 -6.40 15.52
CA GLY A 112 -17.95 -7.23 14.46
C GLY A 112 -18.39 -6.45 13.22
N TYR A 113 -18.22 -5.12 13.20
CA TYR A 113 -18.57 -4.25 12.05
C TYR A 113 -17.34 -3.61 11.39
N SER A 114 -16.12 -4.02 11.77
CA SER A 114 -14.87 -3.59 11.12
C SER A 114 -14.24 -4.74 10.36
N TRP A 115 -13.72 -4.51 9.15
CA TRP A 115 -13.01 -5.54 8.39
C TRP A 115 -11.73 -6.05 9.08
N HIS A 116 -11.13 -5.26 9.97
CA HIS A 116 -10.03 -5.72 10.82
C HIS A 116 -10.46 -6.85 11.76
N ASN A 117 -11.75 -6.95 12.09
CA ASN A 117 -12.28 -8.04 12.92
C ASN A 117 -12.29 -9.40 12.22
N PHE A 118 -12.12 -9.41 10.89
CA PHE A 118 -12.17 -10.61 10.07
C PHE A 118 -10.80 -10.97 9.44
N GLY A 119 -9.73 -10.24 9.80
CA GLY A 119 -8.37 -10.50 9.34
C GLY A 119 -8.16 -10.36 7.84
N ILE A 120 -8.92 -9.47 7.21
CA ILE A 120 -8.86 -9.18 5.77
C ILE A 120 -8.64 -7.70 5.46
N ALA A 121 -8.29 -6.90 6.47
CA ALA A 121 -7.95 -5.49 6.31
C ALA A 121 -6.64 -5.15 7.02
N TRP A 122 -5.88 -4.24 6.43
CA TRP A 122 -4.66 -3.70 6.99
C TRP A 122 -4.59 -2.19 6.74
N ASP A 123 -4.01 -1.46 7.69
CA ASP A 123 -3.73 -0.03 7.57
C ASP A 123 -2.24 0.17 7.32
N PHE A 124 -1.89 1.10 6.44
CA PHE A 124 -0.51 1.46 6.11
C PHE A 124 -0.28 2.96 6.21
N VAL A 125 0.98 3.34 6.30
CA VAL A 125 1.44 4.73 6.26
C VAL A 125 2.65 4.82 5.34
N VAL A 126 2.75 5.92 4.60
CA VAL A 126 3.95 6.29 3.83
C VAL A 126 4.93 6.97 4.78
N PHE A 127 6.19 6.54 4.73
CA PHE A 127 7.31 7.11 5.44
C PHE A 127 8.21 7.80 4.41
N ASP A 128 8.72 8.96 4.79
CA ASP A 128 9.54 9.85 3.99
C ASP A 128 10.83 10.24 4.73
#